data_AF-A0A0W8CZD1-F1
#
_entry.id   AF-A0A0W8CZD1-F1
#
_cell.length_a   1.000
_cell.length_b   1.000
_cell.length_c   1.000
_cell.angle_alpha   90.00
_cell.angle_beta   90.00
_cell.angle_gamma   90.00
#
_symmetry.space_group_name_H-M   'P 1'
#
loop_
_entity.id
_entity.type
_entity.pdbx_description
1 polymer ?
#
loop_
_entity_poly.entity_id
_entity_poly.type
_entity_poly.pdbx_seq_one_letter_code
_entity_poly.pdbx_strand_id
1 'polypeptide(L)'
;MSVKAQPGDKVVLAYSGGLDTSIILKWLTNKGFEVICYCANVGQHGEDYEKVRAKALSLGAKKVYIEDLREEFVKHYIFEAVKSNAIYESRYLLGTSLARPVIAKKQVEIAQSEGAKYVAHGATGKGNDQVRFELCAQALDAQLKTIAPWRDAEFIEKFKGRADLIQYAKEQNIPIDATPKAPYSVDENLYHTSYEAGMLEDPMTAPMVEMFKMTVDPKDAPDAAEQIQVRFEKGIPVGVTNLTAKTPELTGALDLFLELNRLAGKHGIGRIDIVENRFVGIKSRGCYETPGGTILRHAHLDLEGLCMDREVMKVRDSLSAKFAEYCYNGFWFAPEMDFVRNAVDFSQQNITGFVNLELYKGNVTVIGRHSDEALYSADLASMDQEGGGANFDYNPADAQGFIRINATRLKAWRCRPSPRMLFSCGCVLSERALKAVNTKECLVCGKSFGEQDVVTLLLDDEQYETKQEKLLELKAEEKRAKKNKKKAKEDKMHDKGKKNKRKLEHLGEMKDARLSKIVKDASESISKAKEKSQVFASIFSKEKKEKASANDLLMTIGGMRYTLS
;
A
#
# COMPACT_ATOMS: atom_id res chain seq x y z
N MET A 1 26.79 -9.71 -28.98
CA MET A 1 27.65 -8.97 -29.93
C MET A 1 28.40 -7.92 -29.12
N SER A 2 29.69 -7.68 -29.41
CA SER A 2 30.47 -6.65 -28.72
C SER A 2 30.54 -5.36 -29.53
N VAL A 3 30.58 -4.22 -28.86
CA VAL A 3 30.73 -2.91 -29.49
C VAL A 3 32.10 -2.75 -30.16
N LYS A 4 32.12 -2.13 -31.35
CA LYS A 4 33.33 -1.77 -32.09
C LYS A 4 33.30 -0.28 -32.39
N ALA A 5 34.40 0.43 -32.14
CA ALA A 5 34.54 1.83 -32.52
C ALA A 5 34.87 1.96 -34.01
N GLN A 6 34.33 2.99 -34.66
CA GLN A 6 34.86 3.50 -35.92
C GLN A 6 35.75 4.72 -35.65
N PRO A 7 36.70 5.05 -36.55
CA PRO A 7 37.52 6.26 -36.40
C PRO A 7 36.67 7.51 -36.20
N GLY A 8 36.92 8.24 -35.12
CA GLY A 8 36.19 9.47 -34.76
C GLY A 8 34.86 9.26 -34.03
N ASP A 9 34.50 8.01 -33.69
CA ASP A 9 33.30 7.76 -32.88
C ASP A 9 33.50 8.29 -31.45
N LYS A 10 32.67 9.27 -31.07
CA LYS A 10 32.60 9.83 -29.72
C LYS A 10 31.52 9.14 -28.89
N VAL A 11 31.81 8.97 -27.60
CA VAL A 11 30.86 8.43 -26.61
C VAL A 11 30.81 9.30 -25.36
N VAL A 12 29.61 9.65 -24.90
CA VAL A 12 29.42 10.33 -23.62
C VAL A 12 29.16 9.29 -22.52
N LEU A 13 30.13 9.10 -21.63
CA LEU A 13 30.04 8.19 -20.49
C LEU A 13 29.52 8.91 -19.26
N ALA A 14 28.40 8.46 -18.71
CA ALA A 14 27.98 8.81 -17.35
C ALA A 14 29.02 8.27 -16.35
N TYR A 15 29.82 9.19 -15.79
CA TYR A 15 31.02 8.90 -15.04
C TYR A 15 30.88 9.36 -13.58
N SER A 16 31.17 8.45 -12.65
CA SER A 16 31.02 8.67 -11.21
C SER A 16 32.34 8.68 -10.43
N GLY A 17 33.50 8.57 -11.10
CA GLY A 17 34.80 8.47 -10.41
C GLY A 17 35.09 7.10 -9.78
N GLY A 18 34.07 6.25 -9.60
CA GLY A 18 34.18 4.92 -9.02
C GLY A 18 34.99 3.93 -9.86
N LEU A 19 35.24 2.74 -9.29
CA LEU A 19 36.00 1.66 -9.93
C LEU A 19 35.39 1.30 -11.29
N ASP A 20 34.12 0.90 -11.32
CA ASP A 20 33.44 0.38 -12.51
C ASP A 20 33.46 1.39 -13.68
N THR A 21 33.09 2.64 -13.44
CA THR A 21 33.08 3.68 -14.49
C THR A 21 34.49 4.08 -14.94
N SER A 22 35.51 3.97 -14.07
CA SER A 22 36.92 4.15 -14.43
C SER A 22 37.46 3.02 -15.30
N ILE A 23 37.05 1.77 -15.03
CA ILE A 23 37.35 0.63 -15.88
C ILE A 23 36.68 0.77 -17.25
N ILE A 24 35.40 1.16 -17.27
CA ILE A 24 34.64 1.37 -18.51
C ILE A 24 35.28 2.47 -19.36
N LEU A 25 35.67 3.59 -18.75
CA LEU A 25 36.39 4.66 -19.44
C LEU A 25 37.64 4.12 -20.14
N LYS A 26 38.48 3.38 -19.42
CA LYS A 26 39.72 2.84 -20.00
C LYS A 26 39.45 1.79 -21.07
N TRP A 27 38.46 0.94 -20.87
CA TRP A 27 38.06 -0.09 -21.82
C TRP A 27 37.53 0.51 -23.13
N LEU A 28 36.67 1.55 -23.07
CA LEU A 28 36.17 2.26 -24.25
C LEU A 28 37.29 3.00 -24.98
N THR A 29 38.19 3.66 -24.24
CA THR A 29 39.35 4.35 -24.81
C THR A 29 40.25 3.36 -25.55
N ASN A 30 40.53 2.19 -24.95
CA ASN A 30 41.33 1.13 -25.58
C ASN A 30 40.65 0.50 -26.81
N LYS A 31 39.32 0.60 -26.93
CA LYS A 31 38.58 0.20 -28.15
C LYS A 31 38.62 1.26 -29.26
N GLY A 32 39.17 2.44 -29.00
CA GLY A 32 39.33 3.51 -29.98
C GLY A 32 38.23 4.57 -29.97
N PHE A 33 37.35 4.59 -28.97
CA PHE A 33 36.37 5.68 -28.81
C PHE A 33 37.03 6.95 -28.26
N GLU A 34 36.56 8.10 -28.72
CA GLU A 34 36.79 9.38 -28.05
C GLU A 34 35.81 9.51 -26.88
N VAL A 35 36.25 9.16 -25.67
CA VAL A 35 35.38 9.14 -24.49
C VAL A 35 35.28 10.52 -23.85
N ILE A 36 34.06 11.03 -23.74
CA ILE A 36 33.70 12.24 -23.02
C ILE A 36 33.07 11.82 -21.70
N CYS A 37 33.71 12.13 -20.58
CA CYS A 37 33.15 11.84 -19.27
C CYS A 37 32.17 12.93 -18.87
N TYR A 38 31.02 12.52 -18.35
CA TYR A 38 30.01 13.41 -17.81
C TYR A 38 29.68 12.99 -16.38
N CYS A 39 29.96 13.87 -15.43
CA CYS A 39 29.62 13.70 -14.02
C CYS A 39 28.44 14.62 -13.66
N ALA A 40 27.40 14.03 -13.09
CA ALA A 40 26.20 14.75 -12.67
C ALA A 40 26.26 15.03 -11.17
N ASN A 41 26.35 16.31 -10.79
CA ASN A 41 26.14 16.70 -9.41
C ASN A 41 24.63 16.81 -9.16
N VAL A 42 24.09 15.76 -8.54
CA VAL A 42 22.71 15.71 -8.02
C VAL A 42 22.70 15.72 -6.48
N GLY A 43 23.79 16.21 -5.87
CA GLY A 43 23.93 16.39 -4.43
C GLY A 43 24.42 15.16 -3.68
N GLN A 44 25.35 14.40 -4.27
CA GLN A 44 26.09 13.34 -3.58
C GLN A 44 26.90 13.91 -2.42
N HIS A 45 27.12 13.12 -1.35
CA HIS A 45 27.75 13.64 -0.13
C HIS A 45 29.28 13.67 -0.24
N GLY A 46 29.86 14.88 -0.26
CA GLY A 46 31.32 15.05 -0.14
C GLY A 46 32.14 14.66 -1.36
N GLU A 47 31.52 14.60 -2.54
CA GLU A 47 32.21 14.29 -3.80
C GLU A 47 33.20 15.41 -4.16
N ASP A 48 34.45 15.03 -4.44
CA ASP A 48 35.49 15.96 -4.90
C ASP A 48 35.54 15.94 -6.43
N TYR A 49 34.69 16.77 -7.03
CA TYR A 49 34.52 16.86 -8.48
C TYR A 49 35.82 17.19 -9.23
N GLU A 50 36.75 17.92 -8.62
CA GLU A 50 38.04 18.21 -9.24
C GLU A 50 38.97 16.99 -9.24
N LYS A 51 38.95 16.17 -8.18
CA LYS A 51 39.62 14.85 -8.21
C LYS A 51 38.98 13.91 -9.23
N VAL A 52 37.65 13.90 -9.35
CA VAL A 52 36.94 13.11 -10.38
C VAL A 52 37.37 13.55 -11.78
N ARG A 53 37.46 14.86 -12.03
CA ARG A 53 37.96 15.43 -13.29
C ARG A 53 39.39 14.99 -13.59
N ALA A 54 40.29 15.20 -12.64
CA ALA A 54 41.71 14.86 -12.78
C ALA A 54 41.89 13.36 -13.06
N LYS A 55 41.15 12.51 -12.33
CA LYS A 55 41.14 11.06 -12.53
C LYS A 55 40.68 10.70 -13.94
N ALA A 56 39.53 11.20 -14.40
CA ALA A 56 39.01 10.92 -15.74
C ALA A 56 40.01 11.30 -16.84
N LEU A 57 40.60 12.50 -16.78
CA LEU A 57 41.60 12.95 -17.75
C LEU A 57 42.84 12.05 -17.74
N SER A 58 43.35 11.69 -16.56
CA SER A 58 44.51 10.79 -16.41
C SER A 58 44.27 9.42 -17.04
N LEU A 59 43.01 8.97 -17.11
CA LEU A 59 42.63 7.68 -17.67
C LEU A 59 42.43 7.69 -19.18
N GLY A 60 42.40 8.89 -19.80
CA GLY A 60 42.27 9.06 -21.25
C GLY A 60 40.95 9.69 -21.71
N ALA A 61 40.16 10.27 -20.80
CA ALA A 61 38.99 11.04 -21.22
C ALA A 61 39.40 12.22 -22.11
N LYS A 62 38.74 12.37 -23.26
CA LYS A 62 38.96 13.48 -24.19
C LYS A 62 38.50 14.81 -23.60
N LYS A 63 37.38 14.79 -22.86
CA LYS A 63 36.76 15.94 -22.21
C LYS A 63 35.99 15.47 -20.98
N VAL A 64 35.82 16.37 -20.01
CA VAL A 64 35.06 16.11 -18.78
C VAL A 64 34.06 17.24 -18.55
N TYR A 65 32.78 16.88 -18.48
CA TYR A 65 31.68 17.73 -18.06
C TYR A 65 31.32 17.42 -16.61
N ILE A 66 31.13 18.47 -15.81
CA ILE A 66 30.63 18.37 -14.44
C ILE A 66 29.50 19.36 -14.34
N GLU A 67 28.28 18.85 -14.27
CA GLU A 67 27.08 19.67 -14.33
C GLU A 67 26.40 19.68 -12.96
N ASP A 68 26.16 20.88 -12.42
CA ASP A 68 25.35 21.05 -11.22
C ASP A 68 23.86 21.02 -11.58
N LEU A 69 23.22 19.90 -11.26
CA LEU A 69 21.83 19.63 -11.56
C LEU A 69 20.96 19.64 -10.31
N ARG A 70 21.49 20.07 -9.16
CA ARG A 70 20.78 19.98 -7.87
C ARG A 70 19.48 20.74 -7.89
N GLU A 71 19.49 21.98 -8.39
CA GLU A 71 18.30 22.81 -8.42
C GLU A 71 17.26 22.31 -9.44
N GLU A 72 17.69 21.90 -10.63
CA GLU A 72 16.82 21.27 -11.64
C GLU A 72 16.19 19.98 -11.09
N PHE A 73 16.98 19.15 -10.41
CA PHE A 73 16.52 17.91 -9.80
C PHE A 73 15.44 18.16 -8.74
N VAL A 74 15.62 19.16 -7.87
CA VAL A 74 14.59 19.53 -6.89
C VAL A 74 13.32 20.04 -7.56
N LYS A 75 13.44 21.07 -8.41
CA LYS A 75 12.29 21.77 -8.99
C LYS A 75 11.46 20.91 -9.93
N HIS A 76 12.11 20.16 -10.81
CA HIS A 76 11.45 19.52 -11.94
C HIS A 76 11.25 18.00 -11.77
N TYR A 77 11.78 17.40 -10.71
CA TYR A 77 11.66 15.95 -10.48
C TYR A 77 11.16 15.63 -9.09
N ILE A 78 11.81 16.16 -8.04
CA ILE A 78 11.41 15.88 -6.65
C ILE A 78 10.06 16.52 -6.35
N PHE A 79 9.87 17.80 -6.64
CA PHE A 79 8.60 18.48 -6.36
C PHE A 79 7.45 17.91 -7.20
N GLU A 80 7.71 17.47 -8.43
CA GLU A 80 6.74 16.74 -9.24
C GLU A 80 6.31 15.41 -8.59
N ALA A 81 7.26 14.67 -8.02
CA ALA A 81 6.98 13.43 -7.30
C ALA A 81 6.21 13.66 -5.99
N VAL A 82 6.53 14.73 -5.25
CA VAL A 82 5.81 15.16 -4.04
C VAL A 82 4.38 15.53 -4.38
N LYS A 83 4.20 16.41 -5.38
CA LYS A 83 2.91 16.86 -5.91
C LYS A 83 2.03 15.69 -6.36
N SER A 84 2.65 14.64 -6.90
CA SER A 84 1.95 13.41 -7.32
C SER A 84 1.75 12.40 -6.18
N ASN A 85 2.19 12.69 -4.95
CA ASN A 85 2.28 11.74 -3.84
C ASN A 85 2.91 10.39 -4.23
N ALA A 86 3.92 10.41 -5.10
CA ALA A 86 4.53 9.22 -5.67
C ALA A 86 5.17 8.34 -4.59
N ILE A 87 4.75 7.07 -4.52
CA ILE A 87 5.32 6.08 -3.61
C ILE A 87 5.24 4.70 -4.24
N TYR A 88 6.39 4.05 -4.41
CA TYR A 88 6.46 2.70 -4.98
C TYR A 88 6.21 1.65 -3.91
N GLU A 89 5.32 0.71 -4.23
CA GLU A 89 4.88 -0.38 -3.34
C GLU A 89 4.50 0.11 -1.93
N SER A 90 3.93 1.32 -1.86
CA SER A 90 3.54 1.99 -0.60
C SER A 90 4.67 2.27 0.39
N ARG A 91 5.94 2.13 -0.01
CA ARG A 91 7.09 2.36 0.90
C ARG A 91 8.21 3.24 0.32
N TYR A 92 8.58 3.05 -0.94
CA TYR A 92 9.77 3.68 -1.51
C TYR A 92 9.47 5.01 -2.20
N LEU A 93 10.17 6.07 -1.82
CA LEU A 93 9.97 7.42 -2.35
C LEU A 93 10.74 7.71 -3.65
N LEU A 94 11.28 6.70 -4.34
CA LEU A 94 11.80 6.80 -5.71
C LEU A 94 13.10 7.60 -5.90
N GLY A 95 13.77 8.00 -4.82
CA GLY A 95 15.14 8.57 -4.78
C GLY A 95 16.00 8.44 -6.05
N THR A 96 16.60 7.26 -6.19
CA THR A 96 17.45 6.86 -7.32
C THR A 96 16.70 6.93 -8.65
N SER A 97 15.45 6.49 -8.67
CA SER A 97 14.61 6.44 -9.87
C SER A 97 14.39 7.84 -10.46
N LEU A 98 14.19 8.85 -9.61
CA LEU A 98 13.99 10.26 -10.02
C LEU A 98 15.28 10.95 -10.46
N ALA A 99 16.43 10.53 -9.93
CA ALA A 99 17.72 11.10 -10.34
C ALA A 99 18.12 10.66 -11.76
N ARG A 100 17.73 9.46 -12.21
CA ARG A 100 18.15 8.94 -13.52
C ARG A 100 17.65 9.75 -14.73
N PRO A 101 16.39 10.21 -14.80
CA PRO A 101 15.94 11.00 -15.96
C PRO A 101 16.61 12.37 -16.06
N VAL A 102 16.95 13.05 -14.94
CA VAL A 102 17.70 14.31 -14.99
C VAL A 102 19.14 14.10 -15.47
N ILE A 103 19.80 13.02 -15.01
CA ILE A 103 21.14 12.67 -15.47
C ILE A 103 21.12 12.32 -16.96
N ALA A 104 20.19 11.46 -17.38
CA ALA A 104 20.07 11.02 -18.78
C ALA A 104 19.77 12.19 -19.72
N LYS A 105 18.89 13.11 -19.32
CA LYS A 105 18.57 14.31 -20.11
C LYS A 105 19.82 15.14 -20.41
N LYS A 106 20.58 15.49 -19.38
CA LYS A 106 21.83 16.24 -19.57
C LYS A 106 22.89 15.46 -20.34
N GLN A 107 22.96 14.13 -20.17
CA GLN A 107 23.85 13.27 -20.94
C GLN A 107 23.54 13.33 -22.45
N VAL A 108 22.26 13.30 -22.82
CA VAL A 108 21.80 13.43 -24.21
C VAL A 108 22.11 14.82 -24.77
N GLU A 109 21.85 15.88 -24.00
CA GLU A 109 22.18 17.26 -24.40
C GLU A 109 23.69 17.42 -24.69
N ILE A 110 24.55 16.86 -23.82
CA ILE A 110 26.00 16.85 -24.04
C ILE A 110 26.35 16.06 -25.29
N ALA A 111 25.77 14.88 -25.49
CA ALA A 111 26.02 14.05 -26.66
C ALA A 111 25.69 14.79 -27.96
N GLN A 112 24.54 15.47 -28.00
CA GLN A 112 24.12 16.30 -29.14
C GLN A 112 25.09 17.47 -29.37
N SER A 113 25.48 18.19 -28.31
CA SER A 113 26.42 19.32 -28.42
C SER A 113 27.81 18.91 -28.92
N GLU A 114 28.24 17.68 -28.62
CA GLU A 114 29.55 17.14 -28.99
C GLU A 114 29.53 16.38 -30.33
N GLY A 115 28.34 16.20 -30.93
CA GLY A 115 28.14 15.35 -32.09
C GLY A 115 28.44 13.88 -31.83
N ALA A 116 28.26 13.42 -30.59
CA ALA A 116 28.46 12.03 -30.20
C ALA A 116 27.28 11.15 -30.63
N LYS A 117 27.57 10.00 -31.22
CA LYS A 117 26.55 9.01 -31.63
C LYS A 117 26.20 8.03 -30.52
N TYR A 118 27.01 7.99 -29.47
CA TYR A 118 26.90 7.00 -28.41
C TYR A 118 26.81 7.65 -27.03
N VAL A 119 26.02 7.03 -26.18
CA VAL A 119 26.02 7.26 -24.74
C VAL A 119 26.40 5.95 -24.03
N ALA A 120 27.04 6.04 -22.88
CA ALA A 120 27.42 4.88 -22.09
C ALA A 120 27.12 5.09 -20.61
N HIS A 121 26.87 3.99 -19.89
CA HIS A 121 26.64 4.00 -18.45
C HIS A 121 27.24 2.77 -17.75
N GLY A 122 27.46 2.89 -16.44
CA GLY A 122 27.99 1.80 -15.60
C GLY A 122 26.96 0.88 -14.95
N ALA A 123 25.65 1.07 -15.21
CA ALA A 123 24.61 0.25 -14.59
C ALA A 123 24.77 -1.26 -14.93
N THR A 124 24.53 -2.11 -13.94
CA THR A 124 24.65 -3.57 -14.08
C THR A 124 23.44 -4.19 -14.77
N GLY A 125 23.60 -5.40 -15.31
CA GLY A 125 22.52 -6.13 -16.00
C GLY A 125 21.35 -6.61 -15.13
N LYS A 126 21.43 -6.47 -13.81
CA LYS A 126 20.37 -6.90 -12.86
C LYS A 126 19.63 -5.74 -12.19
N GLY A 127 20.08 -4.50 -12.39
CA GLY A 127 19.49 -3.31 -11.80
C GLY A 127 18.40 -2.69 -12.68
N ASN A 128 17.57 -1.82 -12.09
CA ASN A 128 16.60 -1.03 -12.85
C ASN A 128 17.26 0.13 -13.61
N ASP A 129 18.42 0.61 -13.15
CA ASP A 129 19.05 1.81 -13.70
C ASP A 129 19.47 1.69 -15.16
N GLN A 130 19.82 0.49 -15.63
CA GLN A 130 20.05 0.26 -17.06
C GLN A 130 18.81 0.62 -17.89
N VAL A 131 17.61 0.23 -17.41
CA VAL A 131 16.35 0.50 -18.10
C VAL A 131 16.05 2.00 -18.05
N ARG A 132 16.26 2.63 -16.90
CA ARG A 132 15.99 4.06 -16.71
C ARG A 132 16.87 4.93 -17.61
N PHE A 133 18.19 4.69 -17.62
CA PHE A 133 19.10 5.45 -18.49
C PHE A 133 18.75 5.27 -19.97
N GLU A 134 18.51 4.03 -20.39
CA GLU A 134 18.31 3.71 -21.79
C GLU A 134 16.95 4.17 -22.32
N LEU A 135 15.87 3.93 -21.59
CA LEU A 135 14.55 4.42 -22.00
C LEU A 135 14.54 5.95 -22.06
N CYS A 136 15.17 6.64 -21.11
CA CYS A 136 15.28 8.10 -21.16
C CYS A 136 16.10 8.56 -22.37
N ALA A 137 17.26 7.94 -22.63
CA ALA A 137 18.08 8.30 -23.79
C ALA A 137 17.33 8.10 -25.11
N GLN A 138 16.66 6.96 -25.28
CA GLN A 138 15.90 6.64 -26.50
C GLN A 138 14.67 7.53 -26.69
N ALA A 139 14.00 7.93 -25.60
CA ALA A 139 12.86 8.86 -25.66
C ALA A 139 13.29 10.28 -26.05
N LEU A 140 14.49 10.71 -25.64
CA LEU A 140 15.00 12.05 -25.90
C LEU A 140 15.75 12.16 -27.25
N ASP A 141 16.37 11.07 -27.70
CA ASP A 141 17.04 11.00 -29.00
C ASP A 141 17.05 9.55 -29.52
N ALA A 142 16.17 9.28 -30.48
CA ALA A 142 16.02 7.96 -31.09
C ALA A 142 17.21 7.52 -31.96
N GLN A 143 18.17 8.41 -32.26
CA GLN A 143 19.35 8.10 -33.06
C GLN A 143 20.56 7.70 -32.21
N LEU A 144 20.58 8.08 -30.92
CA LEU A 144 21.65 7.72 -30.01
C LEU A 144 21.69 6.21 -29.77
N LYS A 145 22.90 5.66 -29.79
CA LYS A 145 23.14 4.25 -29.48
C LYS A 145 23.71 4.13 -28.07
N THR A 146 23.11 3.29 -27.25
CA THR A 146 23.64 3.02 -25.91
C THR A 146 24.69 1.92 -25.92
N ILE A 147 25.82 2.17 -25.25
CA ILE A 147 26.82 1.17 -24.90
C ILE A 147 26.65 0.84 -23.41
N ALA A 148 26.23 -0.40 -23.12
CA ALA A 148 26.08 -0.92 -21.76
C ALA A 148 27.09 -2.06 -21.53
N PRO A 149 28.29 -1.77 -20.99
CA PRO A 149 29.37 -2.75 -20.89
C PRO A 149 28.98 -4.01 -20.10
N TRP A 150 28.18 -3.89 -19.04
CA TRP A 150 27.71 -5.04 -18.25
C TRP A 150 26.73 -5.97 -18.97
N ARG A 151 26.41 -5.70 -20.24
CA ARG A 151 25.69 -6.61 -21.15
C ARG A 151 26.47 -6.87 -22.45
N ASP A 152 27.66 -6.29 -22.59
CA ASP A 152 28.55 -6.55 -23.72
C ASP A 152 29.27 -7.88 -23.51
N ALA A 153 29.21 -8.75 -24.51
CA ALA A 153 29.73 -10.11 -24.42
C ALA A 153 31.23 -10.15 -24.07
N GLU A 154 32.04 -9.25 -24.65
CA GLU A 154 33.49 -9.22 -24.40
C GLU A 154 33.78 -8.70 -22.99
N PHE A 155 33.03 -7.69 -22.54
CA PHE A 155 33.20 -7.11 -21.22
C PHE A 155 32.83 -8.11 -20.11
N ILE A 156 31.68 -8.78 -20.21
CA ILE A 156 31.25 -9.79 -19.20
C ILE A 156 32.06 -11.08 -19.28
N GLU A 157 32.69 -11.38 -20.42
CA GLU A 157 33.65 -12.47 -20.53
C GLU A 157 34.93 -12.15 -19.77
N LYS A 158 35.44 -10.93 -19.94
CA LYS A 158 36.66 -10.44 -19.31
C LYS A 158 36.51 -10.14 -17.81
N PHE A 159 35.34 -9.66 -17.39
CA PHE A 159 35.07 -9.23 -16.02
C PHE A 159 33.93 -10.04 -15.41
N LYS A 160 34.27 -11.10 -14.66
CA LYS A 160 33.30 -11.95 -13.94
C LYS A 160 32.91 -11.37 -12.60
N GLY A 161 33.78 -10.56 -12.01
CA GLY A 161 33.48 -9.85 -10.78
C GLY A 161 34.49 -8.77 -10.45
N ARG A 162 34.38 -8.28 -9.22
CA ARG A 162 35.20 -7.16 -8.74
C ARG A 162 36.69 -7.48 -8.70
N ALA A 163 37.08 -8.73 -8.46
CA ALA A 163 38.48 -9.15 -8.46
C ALA A 163 39.14 -8.88 -9.83
N ASP A 164 38.44 -9.19 -10.92
CA ASP A 164 38.91 -8.95 -12.28
C ASP A 164 39.00 -7.45 -12.59
N LEU A 165 38.05 -6.65 -12.10
CA LEU A 165 38.10 -5.19 -12.23
C LEU A 165 39.34 -4.61 -11.51
N ILE A 166 39.65 -5.11 -10.31
CA ILE A 166 40.84 -4.67 -9.56
C ILE A 166 42.12 -5.09 -10.27
N GLN A 167 42.15 -6.30 -10.82
CA GLN A 167 43.30 -6.80 -11.56
C GLN A 167 43.54 -5.96 -12.82
N TYR A 168 42.48 -5.70 -13.60
CA TYR A 168 42.57 -4.84 -14.77
C TYR A 168 42.92 -3.39 -14.43
N ALA A 169 42.45 -2.88 -13.29
CA ALA A 169 42.87 -1.58 -12.80
C ALA A 169 44.39 -1.53 -12.57
N LYS A 170 44.99 -2.57 -11.96
CA LYS A 170 46.44 -2.66 -11.81
C LYS A 170 47.16 -2.72 -13.16
N GLU A 171 46.70 -3.57 -14.08
CA GLU A 171 47.28 -3.73 -15.42
C GLU A 171 47.26 -2.44 -16.24
N GLN A 172 46.22 -1.62 -16.05
CA GLN A 172 46.03 -0.36 -16.78
C GLN A 172 46.46 0.88 -15.98
N ASN A 173 47.11 0.69 -14.83
CA ASN A 173 47.53 1.77 -13.92
C ASN A 173 46.39 2.73 -13.53
N ILE A 174 45.19 2.19 -13.29
CA ILE A 174 44.01 2.93 -12.84
C ILE A 174 44.10 3.09 -11.33
N PRO A 175 44.12 4.33 -10.79
CA PRO A 175 44.17 4.54 -9.36
C PRO A 175 42.86 4.08 -8.69
N ILE A 176 43.01 3.22 -7.68
CA ILE A 176 41.92 2.74 -6.83
C ILE A 176 42.11 3.35 -5.44
N ASP A 177 41.05 3.88 -4.85
CA ASP A 177 41.09 4.39 -3.48
C ASP A 177 41.41 3.27 -2.48
N ALA A 178 42.34 3.53 -1.57
CA ALA A 178 42.87 2.55 -0.62
C ALA A 178 41.92 2.23 0.56
N THR A 179 40.71 2.78 0.56
CA THR A 179 39.77 2.70 1.68
C THR A 179 39.17 1.29 1.80
N PRO A 180 39.12 0.69 3.01
CA PRO A 180 38.42 -0.56 3.24
C PRO A 180 36.98 -0.48 2.76
N LYS A 181 36.56 -1.45 1.94
CA LYS A 181 35.26 -1.40 1.29
C LYS A 181 34.15 -1.64 2.31
N ALA A 182 33.10 -0.82 2.24
CA ALA A 182 31.84 -1.11 2.92
C ALA A 182 31.28 -2.47 2.43
N PRO A 183 30.65 -3.28 3.31
CA PRO A 183 30.08 -4.58 2.96
C PRO A 183 28.75 -4.49 2.17
N TYR A 184 28.43 -3.30 1.64
CA TYR A 184 27.24 -2.97 0.87
C TYR A 184 27.60 -1.96 -0.25
N SER A 185 26.67 -1.74 -1.17
CA SER A 185 26.70 -0.72 -2.22
C SER A 185 25.89 0.49 -1.78
N VAL A 186 26.31 1.69 -2.19
CA VAL A 186 25.63 2.96 -1.87
C VAL A 186 25.38 3.73 -3.16
N ASP A 187 24.20 4.33 -3.28
CA ASP A 187 23.88 5.35 -4.28
C ASP A 187 23.25 6.56 -3.58
N GLU A 188 23.84 7.73 -3.82
CA GLU A 188 23.57 8.96 -3.08
C GLU A 188 23.08 10.04 -4.04
N ASN A 189 22.17 10.87 -3.56
CA ASN A 189 21.84 12.17 -4.13
C ASN A 189 21.17 13.01 -3.03
N LEU A 190 20.88 14.28 -3.31
CA LEU A 190 20.25 15.15 -2.30
C LEU A 190 18.88 14.64 -1.85
N TYR A 191 18.14 13.88 -2.67
CA TYR A 191 16.80 13.44 -2.29
C TYR A 191 16.86 12.27 -1.31
N HIS A 192 17.77 11.32 -1.54
CA HIS A 192 17.90 10.13 -0.71
C HIS A 192 19.30 9.51 -0.76
N THR A 193 19.54 8.56 0.14
CA THR A 193 20.62 7.59 0.01
C THR A 193 20.04 6.17 0.04
N SER A 194 20.48 5.30 -0.87
CA SER A 194 20.14 3.88 -0.89
C SER A 194 21.33 2.99 -0.57
N TYR A 195 21.07 1.92 0.17
CA TYR A 195 22.03 0.89 0.53
C TYR A 195 21.51 -0.49 0.11
N GLU A 196 22.33 -1.25 -0.60
CA GLU A 196 21.95 -2.58 -1.10
C GLU A 196 23.16 -3.51 -1.27
N ALA A 197 22.90 -4.76 -1.67
CA ALA A 197 23.92 -5.79 -1.94
C ALA A 197 24.78 -6.20 -0.72
N GLY A 198 25.60 -7.23 -0.93
CA GLY A 198 26.51 -7.75 0.09
C GLY A 198 25.77 -8.23 1.34
N MET A 199 26.10 -7.72 2.52
CA MET A 199 25.46 -8.16 3.76
C MET A 199 23.94 -7.92 3.81
N LEU A 200 23.42 -6.94 3.04
CA LEU A 200 21.99 -6.63 3.02
C LEU A 200 21.17 -7.60 2.16
N GLU A 201 21.82 -8.48 1.39
CA GLU A 201 21.14 -9.50 0.57
C GLU A 201 20.42 -10.54 1.41
N ASP A 202 20.91 -10.83 2.61
CA ASP A 202 20.19 -11.63 3.61
C ASP A 202 19.16 -10.73 4.33
N PRO A 203 17.84 -10.92 4.12
CA PRO A 203 16.81 -10.10 4.77
C PRO A 203 16.77 -10.21 6.29
N MET A 204 17.42 -11.22 6.88
CA MET A 204 17.52 -11.39 8.33
C MET A 204 18.68 -10.59 8.95
N THR A 205 19.61 -10.08 8.14
CA THR A 205 20.71 -9.26 8.62
C THR A 205 20.24 -7.82 8.81
N ALA A 206 20.26 -7.31 10.04
CA ALA A 206 19.85 -5.93 10.34
C ALA A 206 20.80 -4.89 9.71
N PRO A 207 20.30 -3.70 9.32
CA PRO A 207 21.16 -2.60 8.87
C PRO A 207 22.16 -2.17 9.94
N MET A 208 23.39 -1.82 9.54
CA MET A 208 24.41 -1.25 10.42
C MET A 208 24.07 0.21 10.76
N VAL A 209 24.29 0.66 11.99
CA VAL A 209 23.95 2.04 12.41
C VAL A 209 24.83 3.05 11.66
N GLU A 210 26.11 2.74 11.55
CA GLU A 210 27.15 3.50 10.85
C GLU A 210 26.98 3.55 9.33
N MET A 211 26.05 2.78 8.77
CA MET A 211 25.74 2.81 7.34
C MET A 211 25.01 4.09 6.96
N PHE A 212 24.13 4.58 7.83
CA PHE A 212 23.25 5.70 7.56
C PHE A 212 24.01 7.03 7.63
N LYS A 213 23.94 7.82 6.56
CA LYS A 213 24.74 9.04 6.37
C LYS A 213 23.92 10.31 6.43
N MET A 214 22.63 10.25 6.07
CA MET A 214 21.77 11.43 6.00
C MET A 214 21.06 11.71 7.33
N THR A 215 20.90 10.70 8.17
CA THR A 215 20.07 10.74 9.37
C THR A 215 20.82 10.17 10.57
N VAL A 216 20.64 10.77 11.75
CA VAL A 216 21.07 10.15 13.02
C VAL A 216 20.18 8.95 13.33
N ASP A 217 20.65 8.03 14.20
CA ASP A 217 19.76 6.99 14.70
C ASP A 217 18.59 7.63 15.47
N PRO A 218 17.32 7.25 15.22
CA PRO A 218 16.19 7.77 15.99
C PRO A 218 16.35 7.67 17.52
N LYS A 219 17.15 6.72 18.01
CA LYS A 219 17.49 6.59 19.44
C LYS A 219 18.41 7.70 19.94
N ASP A 220 19.29 8.19 19.07
CA ASP A 220 20.27 9.25 19.34
C ASP A 220 19.78 10.64 18.92
N ALA A 221 18.60 10.71 18.30
CA ALA A 221 17.94 11.97 17.94
C ALA A 221 17.58 12.79 19.21
N PRO A 222 17.51 14.13 19.10
CA PRO A 222 17.22 15.01 20.23
C PRO A 222 15.95 14.65 21.01
N ASP A 223 15.99 14.82 22.33
CA ASP A 223 14.82 14.63 23.21
C ASP A 223 13.82 15.79 23.15
N ALA A 224 14.17 16.90 22.49
CA ALA A 224 13.27 18.02 22.25
C ALA A 224 12.76 17.99 20.81
N ALA A 225 11.44 18.02 20.65
CA ALA A 225 10.80 18.13 19.34
C ALA A 225 11.06 19.50 18.70
N GLU A 226 11.05 19.55 17.38
CA GLU A 226 11.28 20.77 16.60
C GLU A 226 10.10 21.03 15.67
N GLN A 227 9.55 22.23 15.74
CA GLN A 227 8.36 22.63 14.99
C GLN A 227 8.76 23.42 13.76
N ILE A 228 8.17 23.06 12.63
CA ILE A 228 8.41 23.71 11.34
C ILE A 228 7.09 24.02 10.66
N GLN A 229 7.10 24.97 9.75
CA GLN A 229 6.01 25.25 8.83
C GLN A 229 6.50 25.07 7.40
N VAL A 230 5.74 24.33 6.60
CA VAL A 230 5.99 24.17 5.16
C VAL A 230 4.84 24.82 4.40
N ARG A 231 5.16 25.74 3.49
CA ARG A 231 4.20 26.48 2.67
C ARG A 231 4.19 25.91 1.24
N PHE A 232 3.00 25.81 0.68
CA PHE A 232 2.76 25.29 -0.66
C PHE A 232 1.97 26.30 -1.51
N GLU A 233 2.26 26.30 -2.81
CA GLU A 233 1.47 26.96 -3.83
C GLU A 233 1.23 25.95 -4.97
N LYS A 234 -0.05 25.67 -5.28
CA LYS A 234 -0.45 24.72 -6.31
C LYS A 234 0.22 23.34 -6.18
N GLY A 235 0.32 22.83 -4.95
CA GLY A 235 0.95 21.55 -4.62
C GLY A 235 2.48 21.58 -4.58
N ILE A 236 3.12 22.69 -4.94
CA ILE A 236 4.58 22.83 -4.94
C ILE A 236 5.05 23.48 -3.62
N PRO A 237 6.06 22.93 -2.93
CA PRO A 237 6.67 23.59 -1.78
C PRO A 237 7.34 24.91 -2.20
N VAL A 238 6.98 26.01 -1.55
CA VAL A 238 7.51 27.36 -1.84
C VAL A 238 8.22 28.00 -0.64
N GLY A 239 8.12 27.39 0.55
CA GLY A 239 8.76 27.94 1.74
C GLY A 239 8.85 26.96 2.91
N VAL A 240 9.90 27.09 3.71
CA VAL A 240 10.03 26.44 5.02
C VAL A 240 10.49 27.43 6.09
N THR A 241 9.84 27.40 7.24
CA THR A 241 10.21 28.20 8.42
C THR A 241 10.38 27.28 9.63
N ASN A 242 11.48 27.43 10.37
CA ASN A 242 11.66 26.75 11.64
C ASN A 242 11.02 27.59 12.76
N LEU A 243 9.88 27.13 13.28
CA LEU A 243 9.09 27.84 14.29
C LEU A 243 9.74 27.79 15.67
N THR A 244 10.45 26.71 15.98
CA THR A 244 11.19 26.57 17.25
C THR A 244 12.41 27.49 17.29
N ALA A 245 13.25 27.46 16.25
CA ALA A 245 14.45 28.28 16.15
C ALA A 245 14.18 29.73 15.70
N LYS A 246 12.97 30.02 15.19
CA LYS A 246 12.56 31.34 14.67
C LYS A 246 13.50 31.87 13.58
N THR A 247 13.88 31.00 12.66
CA THR A 247 14.72 31.38 11.51
C THR A 247 13.88 32.11 10.44
N PRO A 248 14.51 32.93 9.58
CA PRO A 248 13.84 33.42 8.38
C PRO A 248 13.29 32.27 7.51
N GLU A 249 12.21 32.54 6.78
CA GLU A 249 11.67 31.60 5.79
C GLU A 249 12.69 31.40 4.66
N LEU A 250 12.96 30.14 4.30
CA LEU A 250 13.73 29.80 3.11
C LEU A 250 12.78 29.51 1.96
N THR A 251 12.94 30.22 0.84
CA THR A 251 12.05 30.15 -0.33
C THR A 251 12.73 29.62 -1.60
N GLY A 252 14.07 29.55 -1.63
CA GLY A 252 14.80 28.91 -2.71
C GLY A 252 14.55 27.41 -2.73
N ALA A 253 14.15 26.83 -3.87
CA ALA A 253 13.78 25.41 -3.96
C ALA A 253 14.88 24.46 -3.45
N LEU A 254 16.15 24.73 -3.81
CA LEU A 254 17.27 23.93 -3.33
C LEU A 254 17.51 24.15 -1.84
N ASP A 255 17.57 25.40 -1.39
CA ASP A 255 17.87 25.75 0.01
C ASP A 255 16.80 25.22 0.97
N LEU A 256 15.52 25.38 0.62
CA LEU A 256 14.41 24.86 1.43
C LEU A 256 14.50 23.33 1.52
N PHE A 257 14.84 22.65 0.43
CA PHE A 257 14.91 21.18 0.44
C PHE A 257 16.12 20.67 1.23
N LEU A 258 17.27 21.35 1.13
CA LEU A 258 18.45 21.04 1.94
C LEU A 258 18.20 21.30 3.43
N GLU A 259 17.46 22.35 3.79
CA GLU A 259 17.08 22.60 5.17
C GLU A 259 16.14 21.50 5.70
N LEU A 260 15.17 21.06 4.90
CA LEU A 260 14.32 19.92 5.26
C LEU A 260 15.13 18.64 5.49
N ASN A 261 16.13 18.35 4.64
CA ASN A 261 17.05 17.25 4.86
C ASN A 261 17.82 17.39 6.18
N ARG A 262 18.33 18.59 6.48
CA ARG A 262 19.09 18.86 7.71
C ARG A 262 18.23 18.63 8.95
N LEU A 263 16.99 19.15 8.94
CA LEU A 263 16.04 19.04 10.05
C LEU A 263 15.58 17.59 10.24
N ALA A 264 15.14 16.90 9.19
CA ALA A 264 14.76 15.50 9.27
C ALA A 264 15.96 14.59 9.65
N GLY A 265 17.14 14.88 9.11
CA GLY A 265 18.38 14.17 9.41
C GLY A 265 18.74 14.23 10.89
N LYS A 266 18.68 15.42 11.48
CA LYS A 266 18.86 15.66 12.93
C LYS A 266 17.88 14.85 13.79
N HIS A 267 16.67 14.61 13.31
CA HIS A 267 15.63 13.89 14.03
C HIS A 267 15.51 12.41 13.64
N GLY A 268 16.39 11.88 12.78
CA GLY A 268 16.37 10.46 12.39
C GLY A 268 15.22 10.06 11.45
N ILE A 269 14.62 11.01 10.75
CA ILE A 269 13.40 10.83 9.95
C ILE A 269 13.71 10.29 8.55
N GLY A 270 12.88 9.37 8.07
CA GLY A 270 12.90 8.92 6.66
C GLY A 270 13.72 7.66 6.40
N ARG A 271 14.05 6.88 7.43
CA ARG A 271 14.66 5.54 7.29
C ARG A 271 13.61 4.49 6.95
N ILE A 272 13.84 3.69 5.91
CA ILE A 272 13.04 2.50 5.60
C ILE A 272 13.95 1.32 5.22
N ASP A 273 13.48 0.10 5.49
CA ASP A 273 14.06 -1.17 5.05
C ASP A 273 12.95 -1.99 4.39
N ILE A 274 13.13 -2.32 3.12
CA ILE A 274 12.08 -2.91 2.28
C ILE A 274 12.63 -4.04 1.41
N VAL A 275 11.74 -4.98 1.07
CA VAL A 275 11.92 -5.88 -0.07
C VAL A 275 11.00 -5.39 -1.18
N GLU A 276 11.59 -5.02 -2.31
CA GLU A 276 10.90 -4.43 -3.45
C GLU A 276 10.94 -5.35 -4.68
N ASN A 277 10.01 -5.12 -5.62
CA ASN A 277 9.96 -5.83 -6.89
C ASN A 277 10.67 -5.01 -7.98
N ARG A 278 11.83 -5.48 -8.45
CA ARG A 278 12.53 -4.86 -9.59
C ARG A 278 11.75 -5.09 -10.89
N PHE A 279 11.86 -4.14 -11.80
CA PHE A 279 11.17 -4.21 -13.09
C PHE A 279 11.63 -5.41 -13.93
N VAL A 280 12.89 -5.82 -13.75
CA VAL A 280 13.48 -7.00 -14.41
C VAL A 280 12.99 -8.34 -13.83
N GLY A 281 12.02 -8.35 -12.91
CA GLY A 281 11.31 -9.55 -12.46
C GLY A 281 11.89 -10.24 -11.22
N ILE A 282 12.86 -9.63 -10.53
CA ILE A 282 13.44 -10.17 -9.29
C ILE A 282 13.08 -9.31 -8.08
N LYS A 283 13.07 -9.90 -6.89
CA LYS A 283 13.03 -9.14 -5.64
C LYS A 283 14.42 -8.67 -5.24
N SER A 284 14.48 -7.51 -4.61
CA SER A 284 15.69 -6.95 -4.03
C SER A 284 15.37 -6.38 -2.65
N ARG A 285 16.29 -6.49 -1.70
CA ARG A 285 16.21 -5.75 -0.45
C ARG A 285 17.03 -4.47 -0.57
N GLY A 286 16.49 -3.38 -0.06
CA GLY A 286 17.16 -2.08 -0.01
C GLY A 286 16.79 -1.33 1.26
N CYS A 287 17.79 -0.67 1.84
CA CYS A 287 17.61 0.28 2.93
C CYS A 287 17.74 1.69 2.38
N TYR A 288 16.88 2.60 2.80
CA TYR A 288 16.82 3.95 2.24
C TYR A 288 16.71 5.01 3.33
N GLU A 289 17.33 6.17 3.09
CA GLU A 289 17.16 7.41 3.85
C GLU A 289 16.58 8.47 2.93
N THR A 290 15.35 8.92 3.16
CA THR A 290 14.71 9.99 2.38
C THR A 290 14.15 11.09 3.29
N PRO A 291 15.01 11.87 3.98
CA PRO A 291 14.60 12.74 5.07
C PRO A 291 13.65 13.86 4.65
N GLY A 292 14.10 14.80 3.80
CA GLY A 292 13.28 15.94 3.36
C GLY A 292 12.05 15.50 2.56
N GLY A 293 12.19 14.46 1.74
CA GLY A 293 11.06 13.86 1.01
C GLY A 293 9.98 13.28 1.92
N THR A 294 10.36 12.69 3.06
CA THR A 294 9.40 12.19 4.05
C THR A 294 8.60 13.35 4.66
N ILE A 295 9.27 14.44 5.07
CA ILE A 295 8.58 15.64 5.56
C ILE A 295 7.60 16.18 4.53
N LEU A 296 8.07 16.38 3.28
CA LEU A 296 7.24 16.93 2.22
C LEU A 296 6.01 16.07 1.93
N ARG A 297 6.16 14.74 1.94
CA ARG A 297 5.02 13.83 1.77
C ARG A 297 3.97 13.99 2.88
N HIS A 298 4.40 14.06 4.14
CA HIS A 298 3.49 14.24 5.26
C HIS A 298 2.75 15.58 5.18
N ALA A 299 3.46 16.66 4.87
CA ALA A 299 2.85 17.98 4.72
C ALA A 299 1.88 18.04 3.52
N HIS A 300 2.29 17.51 2.37
CA HIS A 300 1.52 17.59 1.14
C HIS A 300 0.19 16.81 1.22
N LEU A 301 0.25 15.54 1.65
CA LEU A 301 -0.95 14.70 1.85
C LEU A 301 -1.96 15.38 2.78
N ASP A 302 -1.46 16.04 3.81
CA ASP A 302 -2.30 16.70 4.79
C ASP A 302 -3.01 17.94 4.23
N LEU A 303 -2.29 18.76 3.46
CA LEU A 303 -2.86 19.94 2.81
C LEU A 303 -3.89 19.55 1.75
N GLU A 304 -3.67 18.47 1.01
CA GLU A 304 -4.68 17.93 0.10
C GLU A 304 -5.95 17.46 0.81
N GLY A 305 -5.82 16.87 2.00
CA GLY A 305 -6.95 16.52 2.86
C GLY A 305 -7.84 17.70 3.20
N LEU A 306 -7.26 18.91 3.26
CA LEU A 306 -7.96 20.15 3.56
C LEU A 306 -8.62 20.78 2.31
N CYS A 307 -7.96 20.68 1.15
CA CYS A 307 -8.29 21.50 -0.03
C CYS A 307 -8.85 20.71 -1.22
N MET A 308 -8.71 19.38 -1.26
CA MET A 308 -9.12 18.56 -2.40
C MET A 308 -10.49 17.91 -2.19
N ASP A 309 -11.32 17.92 -3.23
CA ASP A 309 -12.58 17.17 -3.23
C ASP A 309 -12.34 15.66 -3.02
N ARG A 310 -13.27 15.02 -2.32
CA ARG A 310 -13.20 13.60 -1.94
C ARG A 310 -13.10 12.66 -3.14
N GLU A 311 -13.86 12.89 -4.21
CA GLU A 311 -13.82 12.01 -5.39
C GLU A 311 -12.63 12.31 -6.30
N VAL A 312 -12.23 13.58 -6.42
CA VAL A 312 -10.99 13.96 -7.11
C VAL A 312 -9.78 13.31 -6.45
N MET A 313 -9.71 13.32 -5.12
CA MET A 313 -8.63 12.68 -4.35
C MET A 313 -8.48 11.19 -4.67
N LYS A 314 -9.59 10.44 -4.79
CA LYS A 314 -9.54 9.00 -5.13
C LYS A 314 -9.01 8.77 -6.55
N VAL A 315 -9.34 9.63 -7.50
CA VAL A 315 -8.79 9.56 -8.86
C VAL A 315 -7.30 9.89 -8.83
N ARG A 316 -6.91 10.97 -8.14
CA ARG A 316 -5.51 11.37 -7.95
C ARG A 316 -4.70 10.25 -7.31
N ASP A 317 -5.18 9.60 -6.25
CA ASP A 317 -4.54 8.43 -5.60
C ASP A 317 -4.31 7.27 -6.58
N SER A 318 -5.28 6.99 -7.47
CA SER A 318 -5.13 5.94 -8.48
C SER A 318 -4.02 6.27 -9.50
N LEU A 319 -3.87 7.55 -9.83
CA LEU A 319 -2.84 8.06 -10.73
C LEU A 319 -1.48 8.16 -10.03
N SER A 320 -1.42 8.46 -8.73
CA SER A 320 -0.20 8.49 -7.91
C SER A 320 0.56 7.15 -7.98
N ALA A 321 -0.17 6.04 -7.94
CA ALA A 321 0.42 4.70 -8.08
C ALA A 321 1.04 4.50 -9.47
N LYS A 322 0.38 4.97 -10.54
CA LYS A 322 0.90 4.90 -11.90
C LYS A 322 2.10 5.81 -12.14
N PHE A 323 2.05 7.04 -11.62
CA PHE A 323 3.20 7.94 -11.63
C PHE A 323 4.43 7.27 -10.99
N ALA A 324 4.26 6.66 -9.81
CA ALA A 324 5.33 5.97 -9.12
C ALA A 324 5.88 4.77 -9.91
N GLU A 325 5.00 3.96 -10.52
CA GLU A 325 5.37 2.85 -11.39
C GLU A 325 6.20 3.32 -12.59
N TYR A 326 5.78 4.39 -13.28
CA TYR A 326 6.49 4.95 -14.42
C TYR A 326 7.87 5.49 -14.04
N CYS A 327 7.98 6.21 -12.92
CA CYS A 327 9.26 6.63 -12.37
C CYS A 327 10.17 5.43 -12.08
N TYR A 328 9.66 4.40 -11.38
CA TYR A 328 10.44 3.23 -11.00
C TYR A 328 10.94 2.45 -12.22
N ASN A 329 10.09 2.30 -13.25
CA ASN A 329 10.36 1.52 -14.46
C ASN A 329 11.13 2.29 -15.55
N GLY A 330 11.37 3.59 -15.39
CA GLY A 330 12.14 4.40 -16.34
C GLY A 330 11.34 5.10 -17.44
N PHE A 331 10.03 5.19 -17.29
CA PHE A 331 9.10 5.82 -18.25
C PHE A 331 8.84 7.30 -17.94
N TRP A 332 9.87 8.03 -17.48
CA TRP A 332 9.73 9.47 -17.15
C TRP A 332 9.39 10.33 -18.37
N PHE A 333 9.94 10.02 -19.55
CA PHE A 333 9.68 10.75 -20.79
C PHE A 333 8.66 10.04 -21.70
N ALA A 334 7.79 9.21 -21.11
CA ALA A 334 6.77 8.47 -21.84
C ALA A 334 5.45 9.27 -21.95
N PRO A 335 4.65 9.09 -23.01
CA PRO A 335 3.39 9.83 -23.20
C PRO A 335 2.37 9.58 -22.07
N GLU A 336 2.32 8.37 -21.51
CA GLU A 336 1.48 8.07 -20.35
C GLU A 336 1.89 8.82 -19.08
N MET A 337 3.18 9.13 -18.92
CA MET A 337 3.66 9.98 -17.83
C MET A 337 3.19 11.42 -18.03
N ASP A 338 3.24 11.95 -19.26
CA ASP A 338 2.75 13.30 -19.57
C ASP A 338 1.24 13.42 -19.32
N PHE A 339 0.46 12.40 -19.70
CA PHE A 339 -0.97 12.35 -19.38
C PHE A 339 -1.22 12.42 -17.87
N VAL A 340 -0.49 11.61 -17.09
CA VAL A 340 -0.62 11.60 -15.62
C VAL A 340 -0.20 12.92 -15.00
N ARG A 341 0.91 13.53 -15.45
CA ARG A 341 1.37 14.85 -14.97
C ARG A 341 0.31 15.92 -15.17
N ASN A 342 -0.29 16.01 -16.36
CA ASN A 342 -1.33 17.00 -16.63
C ASN A 342 -2.58 16.79 -15.73
N ALA A 343 -2.95 15.53 -15.47
CA ALA A 343 -4.05 15.23 -14.55
C ALA A 343 -3.72 15.60 -13.09
N VAL A 344 -2.47 15.35 -12.67
CA VAL A 344 -1.97 15.78 -11.36
C VAL A 344 -1.98 17.31 -11.29
N ASP A 345 -1.42 18.03 -12.26
CA ASP A 345 -1.41 19.50 -12.28
C ASP A 345 -2.80 20.11 -12.12
N PHE A 346 -3.80 19.53 -12.80
CA PHE A 346 -5.19 19.94 -12.63
C PHE A 346 -5.69 19.75 -11.18
N SER A 347 -5.41 18.59 -10.58
CA SER A 347 -5.81 18.33 -9.19
C SER A 347 -5.18 19.29 -8.16
N GLN A 348 -4.06 19.92 -8.51
CA GLN A 348 -3.24 20.67 -7.57
C GLN A 348 -3.53 22.17 -7.55
N GLN A 349 -4.42 22.67 -8.41
CA GLN A 349 -4.67 24.10 -8.60
C GLN A 349 -5.02 24.87 -7.30
N ASN A 350 -5.69 24.20 -6.36
CA ASN A 350 -6.15 24.80 -5.10
C ASN A 350 -5.35 24.33 -3.88
N ILE A 351 -4.26 23.57 -4.08
CA ILE A 351 -3.44 23.04 -2.99
C ILE A 351 -2.42 24.12 -2.59
N THR A 352 -2.93 25.19 -1.99
CA THR A 352 -2.16 26.38 -1.60
C THR A 352 -2.44 26.70 -0.14
N GLY A 353 -1.39 26.89 0.65
CA GLY A 353 -1.53 27.07 2.10
C GLY A 353 -0.28 26.66 2.84
N PHE A 354 -0.40 26.31 4.12
CA PHE A 354 0.73 25.83 4.91
C PHE A 354 0.33 24.72 5.88
N VAL A 355 1.32 23.92 6.25
CA VAL A 355 1.20 22.85 7.25
C VAL A 355 2.29 23.03 8.30
N ASN A 356 1.87 23.02 9.56
CA ASN A 356 2.76 23.00 10.72
C ASN A 356 3.02 21.56 11.13
N LEU A 357 4.28 21.22 11.29
CA LEU A 357 4.76 19.89 11.63
C LEU A 357 5.61 19.92 12.89
N GLU A 358 5.59 18.82 13.63
CA GLU A 358 6.50 18.52 14.72
C GLU A 358 7.40 17.33 14.32
N LEU A 359 8.72 17.54 14.40
CA LEU A 359 9.75 16.56 14.09
C LEU A 359 10.30 15.99 15.39
N TYR A 360 10.23 14.67 15.54
CA TYR A 360 10.67 14.02 16.77
C TYR A 360 11.02 12.55 16.56
N LYS A 361 12.27 12.18 16.88
CA LYS A 361 12.78 10.79 16.97
C LYS A 361 12.24 9.82 15.90
N GLY A 362 12.50 10.13 14.65
CA GLY A 362 12.16 9.33 13.48
C GLY A 362 10.74 9.56 12.96
N ASN A 363 9.96 10.43 13.59
CA ASN A 363 8.57 10.68 13.24
C ASN A 363 8.31 12.13 12.80
N VAL A 364 7.30 12.29 11.94
CA VAL A 364 6.72 13.57 11.53
C VAL A 364 5.26 13.58 11.98
N THR A 365 4.90 14.53 12.83
CA THR A 365 3.52 14.70 13.31
C THR A 365 2.95 16.00 12.77
N VAL A 366 1.76 15.95 12.19
CA VAL A 366 1.09 17.18 11.77
C VAL A 366 0.37 17.81 12.95
N ILE A 367 0.64 19.08 13.23
CA ILE A 367 0.11 19.81 14.38
C ILE A 367 -0.84 20.95 13.99
N GLY A 368 -0.89 21.33 12.71
CA GLY A 368 -1.84 22.32 12.21
C GLY A 368 -1.73 22.49 10.70
N ARG A 369 -2.77 23.04 10.09
CA ARG A 369 -2.82 23.37 8.66
C ARG A 369 -3.74 24.56 8.43
N HIS A 370 -3.48 25.31 7.37
CA HIS A 370 -4.29 26.45 6.94
C HIS A 370 -4.28 26.54 5.42
N SER A 371 -5.42 26.91 4.85
CA SER A 371 -5.56 27.30 3.45
C SER A 371 -6.76 28.22 3.31
N ASP A 372 -6.61 29.28 2.51
CA ASP A 372 -7.73 30.12 2.11
C ASP A 372 -8.61 29.44 1.04
N GLU A 373 -8.11 28.36 0.43
CA GLU A 373 -8.77 27.50 -0.55
C GLU A 373 -9.36 26.22 0.09
N ALA A 374 -9.44 26.17 1.42
CA ALA A 374 -9.91 25.00 2.16
C ALA A 374 -11.38 24.67 1.81
N LEU A 375 -11.66 23.38 1.61
CA LEU A 375 -13.03 22.86 1.51
C LEU A 375 -13.63 22.50 2.87
N TYR A 376 -12.78 22.40 3.90
CA TYR A 376 -13.21 22.19 5.27
C TYR A 376 -13.95 23.42 5.81
N SER A 377 -15.08 23.18 6.47
CA SER A 377 -15.84 24.20 7.20
C SER A 377 -16.10 23.71 8.62
N ALA A 378 -15.59 24.44 9.61
CA ALA A 378 -15.80 24.12 11.01
C ALA A 378 -17.28 24.13 11.39
N ASP A 379 -18.04 25.08 10.82
CA ASP A 379 -19.48 25.20 11.05
C ASP A 379 -20.24 23.98 10.51
N LEU A 380 -19.91 23.52 9.29
CA LEU A 380 -20.52 22.31 8.71
C LEU A 380 -20.20 21.03 9.49
N ALA A 381 -19.00 20.95 10.08
CA ALA A 381 -18.56 19.79 10.85
C ALA A 381 -18.99 19.84 12.32
N SER A 382 -19.50 20.97 12.80
CA SER A 382 -19.82 21.19 14.19
C SER A 382 -20.98 20.32 14.65
N MET A 383 -20.84 19.73 15.84
CA MET A 383 -21.93 19.04 16.53
C MET A 383 -22.75 19.98 17.41
N ASP A 384 -22.26 21.21 17.62
CA ASP A 384 -22.86 22.22 18.48
C ASP A 384 -23.72 23.23 17.70
N GLN A 385 -23.72 23.16 16.36
CA GLN A 385 -24.53 23.99 15.46
C GLN A 385 -25.49 23.12 14.65
N GLU A 386 -26.74 23.59 14.51
CA GLU A 386 -27.79 22.93 13.73
C GLU A 386 -27.91 23.59 12.35
N GLY A 387 -27.96 22.80 11.27
CA GLY A 387 -28.19 23.32 9.90
C GLY A 387 -26.96 23.61 9.05
N GLY A 388 -25.74 23.30 9.52
CA GLY A 388 -24.53 23.50 8.73
C GLY A 388 -23.96 24.93 8.77
N GLY A 389 -23.05 25.25 7.85
CA GLY A 389 -22.26 26.48 7.87
C GLY A 389 -22.86 27.63 7.07
N ALA A 390 -22.27 28.83 7.21
CA ALA A 390 -22.79 30.08 6.63
C ALA A 390 -23.07 30.06 5.12
N ASN A 391 -22.39 29.18 4.36
CA ASN A 391 -22.47 29.12 2.90
C ASN A 391 -23.30 27.93 2.36
N PHE A 392 -23.62 26.92 3.18
CA PHE A 392 -24.32 25.71 2.75
C PHE A 392 -25.14 25.11 3.89
N ASP A 393 -26.42 24.83 3.63
CA ASP A 393 -27.32 24.16 4.57
C ASP A 393 -27.03 22.65 4.60
N TYR A 394 -27.00 22.06 5.80
CA TYR A 394 -26.91 20.61 6.01
C TYR A 394 -28.12 20.10 6.79
N ASN A 395 -28.99 19.35 6.12
CA ASN A 395 -30.17 18.75 6.72
C ASN A 395 -29.92 17.28 7.12
N PRO A 396 -29.90 16.94 8.43
CA PRO A 396 -29.69 15.56 8.88
C PRO A 396 -30.74 14.56 8.36
N ALA A 397 -31.95 15.01 8.01
CA ALA A 397 -33.02 14.12 7.52
C ALA A 397 -32.67 13.46 6.17
N ASP A 398 -31.88 14.12 5.32
CA ASP A 398 -31.52 13.60 4.00
C ASP A 398 -30.63 12.35 4.08
N ALA A 399 -29.84 12.23 5.15
CA ALA A 399 -28.98 11.07 5.40
C ALA A 399 -29.78 9.75 5.46
N GLN A 400 -31.03 9.80 5.92
CA GLN A 400 -31.91 8.63 5.98
C GLN A 400 -32.19 8.03 4.60
N GLY A 401 -32.44 8.88 3.60
CA GLY A 401 -32.65 8.48 2.20
C GLY A 401 -31.35 7.99 1.58
N PHE A 402 -30.27 8.75 1.75
CA PHE A 402 -28.93 8.41 1.27
C PHE A 402 -28.46 7.03 1.71
N ILE A 403 -28.62 6.70 3.00
CA ILE A 403 -28.27 5.39 3.56
C ILE A 403 -29.13 4.28 2.95
N ARG A 404 -30.45 4.49 2.81
CA ARG A 404 -31.36 3.48 2.23
C ARG A 404 -30.95 3.14 0.80
N ILE A 405 -30.62 4.14 -0.02
CA ILE A 405 -30.20 3.95 -1.41
C ILE A 405 -28.87 3.17 -1.45
N ASN A 406 -27.84 3.64 -0.73
CA ASN A 406 -26.54 2.95 -0.71
C ASN A 406 -26.61 1.52 -0.15
N ALA A 407 -27.47 1.28 0.85
CA ALA A 407 -27.66 -0.04 1.42
C ALA A 407 -28.39 -1.02 0.48
N THR A 408 -29.09 -0.54 -0.54
CA THR A 408 -29.90 -1.39 -1.44
C THR A 408 -29.06 -2.49 -2.09
N ARG A 409 -27.90 -2.14 -2.65
CA ARG A 409 -26.98 -3.15 -3.24
C ARG A 409 -26.44 -4.14 -2.21
N LEU A 410 -26.25 -3.72 -0.96
CA LEU A 410 -25.76 -4.56 0.13
C LEU A 410 -26.83 -5.57 0.57
N LYS A 411 -28.08 -5.11 0.69
CA LYS A 411 -29.25 -5.96 0.97
C LYS A 411 -29.43 -7.00 -0.15
N ALA A 412 -29.39 -6.57 -1.41
CA ALA A 412 -29.51 -7.45 -2.57
C ALA A 412 -28.40 -8.52 -2.60
N TRP A 413 -27.14 -8.15 -2.33
CA TRP A 413 -26.03 -9.11 -2.23
C TRP A 413 -26.29 -10.17 -1.15
N ARG A 414 -26.81 -9.76 0.01
CA ARG A 414 -27.10 -10.68 1.11
C ARG A 414 -28.25 -11.63 0.82
N CYS A 415 -29.26 -11.16 0.08
CA CYS A 415 -30.47 -11.89 -0.27
C CYS A 415 -30.29 -12.86 -1.45
N ARG A 416 -29.09 -13.01 -2.03
CA ARG A 416 -28.83 -14.06 -3.03
C ARG A 416 -29.09 -15.44 -2.41
N PRO A 417 -29.80 -16.35 -3.10
CA PRO A 417 -30.02 -17.71 -2.60
C PRO A 417 -28.67 -18.39 -2.38
N SER A 418 -28.39 -18.82 -1.15
CA SER A 418 -27.22 -19.64 -0.87
C SER A 418 -27.47 -21.05 -1.40
N PRO A 419 -26.47 -21.72 -2.00
CA PRO A 419 -26.61 -23.13 -2.37
C PRO A 419 -27.11 -23.93 -1.17
N ARG A 420 -28.19 -24.69 -1.38
CA ARG A 420 -28.74 -25.55 -0.34
C ARG A 420 -28.20 -26.96 -0.58
N MET A 421 -27.65 -27.57 0.46
CA MET A 421 -27.08 -28.91 0.40
C MET A 421 -28.14 -29.92 0.81
N LEU A 422 -28.44 -30.88 -0.08
CA LEU A 422 -29.27 -32.04 0.21
C LEU A 422 -28.37 -33.18 0.69
N PHE A 423 -28.68 -33.70 1.86
CA PHE A 423 -27.97 -34.83 2.46
C PHE A 423 -28.60 -36.15 2.03
N SER A 424 -27.83 -37.23 2.03
CA SER A 424 -28.33 -38.59 1.78
C SER A 424 -29.43 -39.03 2.76
N CYS A 425 -29.50 -38.41 3.94
CA CYS A 425 -30.61 -38.57 4.89
C CYS A 425 -31.92 -37.88 4.48
N GLY A 426 -31.93 -37.14 3.37
CA GLY A 426 -33.08 -36.40 2.81
C GLY A 426 -33.30 -35.01 3.42
N CYS A 427 -32.46 -34.58 4.37
CA CYS A 427 -32.53 -33.24 4.95
C CYS A 427 -31.85 -32.21 4.02
N VAL A 428 -32.39 -31.01 3.95
CA VAL A 428 -31.79 -29.88 3.22
C VAL A 428 -31.29 -28.85 4.22
N LEU A 429 -30.03 -28.48 4.14
CA LEU A 429 -29.42 -27.46 4.99
C LEU A 429 -28.78 -26.38 4.12
N SER A 430 -28.78 -25.12 4.60
CA SER A 430 -27.99 -24.09 3.93
C SER A 430 -26.51 -24.39 4.10
N GLU A 431 -25.71 -24.24 3.03
CA GLU A 431 -24.26 -24.42 3.08
C GLU A 431 -23.60 -23.55 4.18
N ARG A 432 -24.16 -22.36 4.44
CA ARG A 432 -23.72 -21.45 5.52
C ARG A 432 -23.90 -22.05 6.91
N ALA A 433 -24.99 -22.77 7.16
CA ALA A 433 -25.26 -23.40 8.46
C ALA A 433 -24.29 -24.55 8.74
N LEU A 434 -23.86 -25.29 7.71
CA LEU A 434 -22.87 -26.36 7.85
C LEU A 434 -21.47 -25.82 8.13
N LYS A 435 -21.02 -24.83 7.36
CA LYS A 435 -19.70 -24.20 7.55
C LYS A 435 -19.55 -23.56 8.93
N ALA A 436 -20.64 -23.08 9.52
CA ALA A 436 -20.61 -22.43 10.83
C ALA A 436 -20.50 -23.42 12.00
N VAL A 437 -20.92 -24.68 11.84
CA VAL A 437 -21.10 -25.63 12.97
C VAL A 437 -20.10 -26.79 12.93
N ASN A 438 -19.29 -26.92 11.86
CA ASN A 438 -18.24 -27.94 11.67
C ASN A 438 -18.60 -29.33 12.23
N THR A 439 -19.78 -29.82 11.85
CA THR A 439 -20.33 -31.08 12.35
C THR A 439 -20.32 -32.14 11.25
N LYS A 440 -20.07 -33.40 11.63
CA LYS A 440 -20.23 -34.58 10.76
C LYS A 440 -21.61 -35.22 10.90
N GLU A 441 -22.53 -34.58 11.62
CA GLU A 441 -23.89 -35.04 11.87
C GLU A 441 -24.91 -34.01 11.38
N CYS A 442 -25.95 -34.48 10.71
CA CYS A 442 -27.02 -33.65 10.18
C CYS A 442 -27.78 -32.97 11.33
N LEU A 443 -27.68 -31.65 11.41
CA LEU A 443 -28.29 -30.83 12.48
C LEU A 443 -29.82 -30.97 12.63
N VAL A 444 -30.50 -31.52 11.62
CA VAL A 444 -31.95 -31.75 11.65
C VAL A 444 -32.34 -33.11 12.24
N CYS A 445 -31.53 -34.14 12.04
CA CYS A 445 -31.92 -35.52 12.36
C CYS A 445 -30.84 -36.35 13.07
N GLY A 446 -29.66 -35.78 13.33
CA GLY A 446 -28.54 -36.41 14.05
C GLY A 446 -27.84 -37.56 13.31
N LYS A 447 -28.11 -37.76 12.01
CA LYS A 447 -27.43 -38.81 11.24
C LYS A 447 -26.06 -38.32 10.77
N SER A 448 -25.03 -39.15 10.94
CA SER A 448 -23.71 -38.88 10.39
C SER A 448 -23.72 -38.88 8.86
N PHE A 449 -22.88 -38.06 8.24
CA PHE A 449 -22.70 -37.99 6.79
C PHE A 449 -21.22 -37.81 6.42
N GLY A 450 -20.80 -38.35 5.27
CA GLY A 450 -19.49 -38.11 4.67
C GLY A 450 -19.52 -37.06 3.55
N GLU A 451 -18.35 -36.71 2.99
CA GLU A 451 -18.25 -35.73 1.88
C GLU A 451 -18.98 -36.19 0.60
N GLN A 452 -19.12 -37.50 0.39
CA GLN A 452 -19.80 -38.09 -0.77
C GLN A 452 -21.33 -38.15 -0.62
N ASP A 453 -21.86 -37.78 0.56
CA ASP A 453 -23.29 -37.85 0.89
C ASP A 453 -24.06 -36.53 0.67
N VAL A 454 -23.42 -35.53 0.06
CA VAL A 454 -23.93 -34.16 -0.06
C VAL A 454 -24.12 -33.75 -1.52
N VAL A 455 -25.36 -33.49 -1.93
CA VAL A 455 -25.72 -33.00 -3.26
C VAL A 455 -26.07 -31.51 -3.18
N THR A 456 -25.36 -30.67 -3.92
CA THR A 456 -25.66 -29.24 -3.97
C THR A 456 -26.88 -28.99 -4.85
N LEU A 457 -27.96 -28.49 -4.26
CA LEU A 457 -29.17 -28.10 -4.96
C LEU A 457 -29.18 -26.59 -5.18
N LEU A 458 -29.22 -26.19 -6.44
CA LEU A 458 -29.56 -24.84 -6.88
C LEU A 458 -31.06 -24.84 -7.21
N LEU A 459 -31.90 -24.93 -6.19
CA LEU A 459 -33.35 -24.78 -6.36
C LEU A 459 -33.72 -23.31 -6.14
N ASP A 460 -34.62 -22.79 -6.97
CA ASP A 460 -35.34 -21.55 -6.64
C ASP A 460 -36.23 -21.76 -5.41
N ASP A 461 -36.57 -20.68 -4.71
CA ASP A 461 -37.28 -20.76 -3.42
C ASP A 461 -38.72 -21.31 -3.57
N GLU A 462 -39.35 -21.16 -4.74
CA GLU A 462 -40.72 -21.62 -5.02
C GLU A 462 -40.80 -23.15 -5.18
N GLN A 463 -39.82 -23.74 -5.87
CA GLN A 463 -39.70 -25.21 -5.97
C GLN A 463 -39.35 -25.85 -4.63
N TYR A 464 -38.66 -25.12 -3.74
CA TYR A 464 -38.31 -25.58 -2.39
C TYR A 464 -39.55 -25.68 -1.50
N GLU A 465 -40.37 -24.63 -1.42
CA GLU A 465 -41.59 -24.64 -0.60
C GLU A 465 -42.54 -25.75 -1.04
N THR A 466 -42.74 -25.89 -2.35
CA THR A 466 -43.60 -26.94 -2.94
C THR A 466 -43.13 -28.36 -2.59
N LYS A 467 -41.81 -28.62 -2.63
CA LYS A 467 -41.27 -29.94 -2.26
C LYS A 467 -41.32 -30.17 -0.74
N GLN A 468 -41.15 -29.13 0.06
CA GLN A 468 -41.20 -29.23 1.52
C GLN A 468 -42.63 -29.51 2.00
N GLU A 469 -43.65 -28.90 1.39
CA GLU A 469 -45.05 -29.23 1.62
C GLU A 469 -45.36 -30.69 1.29
N LYS A 470 -44.95 -31.16 0.10
CA LYS A 470 -45.12 -32.58 -0.29
C LYS A 470 -44.43 -33.55 0.68
N LEU A 471 -43.23 -33.20 1.17
CA LEU A 471 -42.50 -34.03 2.13
C LEU A 471 -43.19 -34.07 3.51
N LEU A 472 -43.77 -32.95 3.93
CA LEU A 472 -44.55 -32.87 5.18
C LEU A 472 -45.86 -33.65 5.08
N GLU A 473 -46.54 -33.61 3.93
CA GLU A 473 -47.71 -34.44 3.64
C GLU A 473 -47.37 -35.93 3.70
N LEU A 474 -46.31 -36.37 3.02
CA LEU A 474 -45.86 -37.76 3.07
C LEU A 474 -45.53 -38.23 4.50
N LYS A 475 -44.85 -37.40 5.30
CA LYS A 475 -44.57 -37.70 6.72
C LYS A 475 -45.84 -37.73 7.57
N ALA A 476 -46.83 -36.89 7.26
CA ALA A 476 -48.13 -36.90 7.92
C ALA A 476 -48.91 -38.17 7.57
N GLU A 477 -48.87 -38.62 6.32
CA GLU A 477 -49.46 -39.87 5.86
C GLU A 477 -48.79 -41.09 6.51
N GLU A 478 -47.46 -41.14 6.58
CA GLU A 478 -46.74 -42.19 7.29
C GLU A 478 -47.12 -42.25 8.79
N LYS A 479 -47.27 -41.09 9.44
CA LYS A 479 -47.74 -41.01 10.82
C LYS A 479 -49.18 -41.49 10.96
N ARG A 480 -50.07 -41.15 10.00
CA ARG A 480 -51.46 -41.64 9.97
C ARG A 480 -51.50 -43.16 9.76
N ALA A 481 -50.68 -43.70 8.85
CA ALA A 481 -50.55 -45.13 8.61
C ALA A 481 -50.03 -45.90 9.84
N LYS A 482 -49.03 -45.35 10.54
CA LYS A 482 -48.53 -45.90 11.82
C LYS A 482 -49.60 -45.86 12.91
N LYS A 483 -50.40 -44.79 12.99
CA LYS A 483 -51.50 -44.66 13.96
C LYS A 483 -52.64 -45.64 13.65
N ASN A 484 -52.97 -45.85 12.37
CA ASN A 484 -53.97 -46.83 11.95
C ASN A 484 -53.51 -48.28 12.20
N LYS A 485 -52.23 -48.60 11.96
CA LYS A 485 -51.64 -49.89 12.37
C LYS A 485 -51.68 -50.11 13.88
N LYS A 486 -51.55 -49.05 14.68
CA LYS A 486 -51.63 -49.11 16.14
C LYS A 486 -53.06 -49.34 16.62
N LYS A 487 -54.05 -48.63 16.04
CA LYS A 487 -55.48 -48.87 16.29
C LYS A 487 -55.93 -50.28 15.91
N ALA A 488 -55.50 -50.81 14.77
CA ALA A 488 -55.83 -52.17 14.36
C ALA A 488 -55.22 -53.26 15.29
N LYS A 489 -54.14 -52.94 16.01
CA LYS A 489 -53.59 -53.79 17.08
C LYS A 489 -54.37 -53.67 18.38
N GLU A 490 -54.86 -52.47 18.71
CA GLU A 490 -55.68 -52.21 19.90
C GLU A 490 -57.09 -52.81 19.78
N ASP A 491 -57.73 -52.75 18.61
CA ASP A 491 -59.04 -53.36 18.35
C ASP A 491 -58.99 -54.91 18.40
N LYS A 492 -57.86 -55.53 18.03
CA LYS A 492 -57.64 -56.98 18.21
C LYS A 492 -57.43 -57.39 19.67
N MET A 493 -57.11 -56.46 20.56
CA MET A 493 -57.02 -56.72 22.01
C MET A 493 -58.36 -56.47 22.73
N HIS A 494 -59.29 -55.74 22.13
CA HIS A 494 -60.54 -55.32 22.78
C HIS A 494 -61.75 -56.26 22.61
N ASP A 495 -61.61 -57.37 21.86
CA ASP A 495 -62.62 -58.45 21.77
C ASP A 495 -62.59 -59.42 22.98
N LYS A 496 -61.76 -59.14 23.98
CA LYS A 496 -61.79 -59.77 25.31
C LYS A 496 -61.97 -58.72 26.41
N GLY A 497 -63.20 -58.25 26.63
CA GLY A 497 -63.48 -57.45 27.83
C GLY A 497 -64.70 -56.53 27.80
N LYS A 498 -65.87 -57.12 28.10
CA LYS A 498 -67.00 -56.58 28.90
C LYS A 498 -67.43 -55.10 28.73
N LYS A 499 -68.70 -54.97 28.30
CA LYS A 499 -69.86 -54.45 29.06
C LYS A 499 -69.61 -53.33 30.10
N ASN A 500 -70.08 -52.12 29.79
CA ASN A 500 -70.97 -51.22 30.57
C ASN A 500 -70.64 -49.75 30.25
N LYS A 501 -71.52 -48.99 29.59
CA LYS A 501 -72.70 -48.24 30.10
C LYS A 501 -72.38 -46.74 30.34
N ARG A 502 -72.92 -45.89 29.45
CA ARG A 502 -73.43 -44.49 29.63
C ARG A 502 -72.40 -43.41 30.06
N LYS A 503 -72.45 -42.14 29.66
CA LYS A 503 -73.41 -41.31 28.89
C LYS A 503 -72.66 -40.05 28.38
N LEU A 504 -73.28 -39.40 27.40
CA LEU A 504 -72.85 -38.29 26.57
C LEU A 504 -72.99 -36.89 27.23
N GLU A 505 -72.56 -35.85 26.48
CA GLU A 505 -72.86 -34.39 26.55
C GLU A 505 -71.83 -33.52 27.33
N HIS A 506 -71.39 -32.32 26.90
CA HIS A 506 -71.71 -31.46 25.75
C HIS A 506 -70.52 -30.53 25.44
N LEU A 507 -70.41 -30.07 24.19
CA LEU A 507 -69.47 -29.06 23.69
C LEU A 507 -69.81 -27.63 24.15
N GLY A 508 -68.76 -26.80 24.35
CA GLY A 508 -68.79 -25.34 24.22
C GLY A 508 -67.76 -24.63 25.10
N GLU A 509 -66.98 -23.70 24.51
CA GLU A 509 -66.00 -22.80 25.16
C GLU A 509 -64.59 -23.35 25.50
N MET A 510 -63.76 -23.59 24.48
CA MET A 510 -62.29 -23.70 24.68
C MET A 510 -61.50 -23.16 23.48
N LYS A 511 -61.50 -21.83 23.28
CA LYS A 511 -60.46 -21.20 22.45
C LYS A 511 -59.68 -20.07 23.14
N ASP A 512 -60.23 -19.37 24.14
CA ASP A 512 -59.48 -18.30 24.83
C ASP A 512 -58.70 -18.73 26.09
N ALA A 513 -59.11 -19.81 26.78
CA ALA A 513 -58.40 -20.26 27.98
C ALA A 513 -57.06 -20.95 27.69
N ARG A 514 -56.86 -21.47 26.46
CA ARG A 514 -55.63 -22.19 26.10
C ARG A 514 -54.52 -21.25 25.65
N LEU A 515 -54.87 -20.14 25.00
CA LEU A 515 -53.91 -19.12 24.57
C LEU A 515 -53.38 -18.31 25.75
N SER A 516 -54.26 -17.92 26.69
CA SER A 516 -53.86 -17.22 27.92
C SER A 516 -52.98 -18.07 28.83
N LYS A 517 -53.23 -19.38 28.92
CA LYS A 517 -52.40 -20.32 29.68
C LYS A 517 -51.03 -20.54 29.05
N ILE A 518 -50.94 -20.63 27.72
CA ILE A 518 -49.65 -20.79 27.01
C ILE A 518 -48.76 -19.55 27.18
N VAL A 519 -49.34 -18.34 27.14
CA VAL A 519 -48.59 -17.09 27.35
C VAL A 519 -48.09 -16.98 28.80
N LYS A 520 -48.91 -17.35 29.78
CA LYS A 520 -48.54 -17.31 31.20
C LYS A 520 -47.47 -18.35 31.55
N ASP A 521 -47.61 -19.57 31.04
CA ASP A 521 -46.64 -20.66 31.23
C ASP A 521 -45.29 -20.36 30.53
N ALA A 522 -45.32 -19.68 29.37
CA ALA A 522 -44.12 -19.23 28.68
C ALA A 522 -43.40 -18.09 29.43
N SER A 523 -44.13 -17.11 29.96
CA SER A 523 -43.55 -16.03 30.77
C SER A 523 -42.94 -16.52 32.09
N GLU A 524 -43.59 -17.45 32.79
CA GLU A 524 -43.02 -18.05 34.01
C GLU A 524 -41.80 -18.94 33.73
N SER A 525 -41.80 -19.67 32.61
CA SER A 525 -40.65 -20.49 32.20
C SER A 525 -39.45 -19.63 31.81
N ILE A 526 -39.67 -18.47 31.18
CA ILE A 526 -38.62 -17.49 30.85
C ILE A 526 -38.09 -16.82 32.13
N SER A 527 -38.96 -16.50 33.10
CA SER A 527 -38.53 -15.91 34.38
C SER A 527 -37.67 -16.88 35.21
N LYS A 528 -38.08 -18.15 35.31
CA LYS A 528 -37.29 -19.20 36.00
C LYS A 528 -35.97 -19.53 35.29
N ALA A 529 -35.91 -19.37 33.97
CA ALA A 529 -34.67 -19.54 33.21
C ALA A 529 -33.69 -18.36 33.39
N LYS A 530 -34.21 -17.14 33.64
CA LYS A 530 -33.39 -15.95 33.96
C LYS A 530 -32.75 -16.04 35.36
N GLU A 531 -33.48 -16.52 36.37
CA GLU A 531 -32.97 -16.64 37.75
C GLU A 531 -31.88 -17.72 37.91
N LYS A 532 -31.86 -18.74 37.04
CA LYS A 532 -30.87 -19.83 37.09
C LYS A 532 -29.64 -19.62 36.20
N SER A 533 -29.59 -18.52 35.44
CA SER A 533 -28.48 -18.22 34.54
C SER A 533 -27.36 -17.48 35.28
N GLN A 534 -26.23 -18.17 35.52
CA GLN A 534 -25.01 -17.57 36.08
C GLN A 534 -24.50 -16.38 35.26
N VAL A 535 -24.81 -16.34 33.97
CA VAL A 535 -24.44 -15.26 33.04
C VAL A 535 -25.28 -14.00 33.24
N PHE A 536 -26.53 -14.14 33.73
CA PHE A 536 -27.40 -12.99 34.00
C PHE A 536 -27.09 -12.36 35.37
N ALA A 537 -26.67 -13.18 36.34
CA ALA A 537 -26.26 -12.73 37.67
C ALA A 537 -24.95 -11.91 37.65
N SER A 538 -24.01 -12.22 36.74
CA SER A 538 -22.73 -11.50 36.65
C SER A 538 -22.84 -10.08 36.09
N ILE A 539 -23.90 -9.76 35.34
CA ILE A 539 -24.15 -8.42 34.76
C ILE A 539 -24.44 -7.38 35.85
N PHE A 540 -25.00 -7.80 36.98
CA PHE A 540 -25.39 -6.93 38.10
C PHE A 540 -24.51 -7.09 39.34
N SER A 541 -23.45 -7.90 39.26
CA SER A 541 -22.46 -8.04 40.33
C SER A 541 -21.60 -6.77 40.47
N LYS A 542 -21.43 -6.30 41.71
CA LYS A 542 -20.60 -5.13 42.03
C LYS A 542 -19.11 -5.46 42.15
N GLU A 543 -18.73 -6.74 42.12
CA GLU A 543 -17.33 -7.17 42.25
C GLU A 543 -16.63 -7.29 40.89
N LYS A 544 -15.47 -6.64 40.76
CA LYS A 544 -14.74 -6.50 39.47
C LYS A 544 -14.12 -7.80 38.95
N LYS A 545 -13.99 -8.86 39.76
CA LYS A 545 -13.35 -10.13 39.36
C LYS A 545 -14.26 -11.10 38.60
N GLU A 546 -15.58 -10.86 38.58
CA GLU A 546 -16.56 -11.73 37.90
C GLU A 546 -17.12 -11.16 36.58
N LYS A 547 -16.60 -10.01 36.11
CA LYS A 547 -17.01 -9.43 34.83
C LYS A 547 -16.25 -10.07 33.67
N ALA A 548 -16.92 -10.93 32.91
CA ALA A 548 -16.43 -11.40 31.61
C ALA A 548 -16.43 -10.26 30.58
N SER A 549 -15.44 -10.25 29.68
CA SER A 549 -15.26 -9.17 28.69
C SER A 549 -16.36 -9.19 27.62
N ALA A 550 -16.64 -8.03 27.02
CA ALA A 550 -17.71 -7.82 26.04
C ALA A 550 -17.66 -8.73 24.79
N ASN A 551 -16.55 -9.44 24.55
CA ASN A 551 -16.44 -10.40 23.45
C ASN A 551 -17.15 -11.74 23.70
N ASP A 552 -17.52 -12.08 24.94
CA ASP A 552 -18.18 -13.38 25.25
C ASP A 552 -19.71 -13.34 25.18
N LEU A 553 -20.30 -12.20 24.78
CA LEU A 553 -21.76 -11.99 24.78
C LEU A 553 -22.40 -12.30 23.40
N LEU A 554 -22.38 -13.58 23.01
CA LEU A 554 -23.10 -14.08 21.83
C LEU A 554 -23.99 -15.28 22.19
N MET A 555 -25.19 -15.01 22.73
CA MET A 555 -26.24 -16.01 22.90
C MET A 555 -27.23 -15.95 21.74
N THR A 556 -27.40 -17.09 21.06
CA THR A 556 -28.32 -17.28 19.94
C THR A 556 -29.61 -17.94 20.45
N ILE A 557 -30.70 -17.20 20.52
CA ILE A 557 -32.05 -17.77 20.55
C ILE A 557 -32.88 -17.03 19.49
N GLY A 558 -33.32 -17.74 18.45
CA GLY A 558 -34.34 -17.26 17.51
C GLY A 558 -33.88 -16.41 16.32
N GLY A 559 -32.59 -16.40 15.96
CA GLY A 559 -32.16 -15.96 14.62
C GLY A 559 -32.30 -14.47 14.27
N MET A 560 -32.57 -13.57 15.23
CA MET A 560 -32.47 -12.12 15.04
C MET A 560 -31.27 -11.56 15.81
N ARG A 561 -30.38 -10.83 15.12
CA ARG A 561 -29.29 -10.07 15.74
C ARG A 561 -29.80 -8.69 16.11
N TYR A 562 -29.71 -8.31 17.38
CA TYR A 562 -29.85 -6.93 17.83
C TYR A 562 -28.47 -6.42 18.24
N THR A 563 -28.06 -5.27 17.71
CA THR A 563 -26.97 -4.45 18.27
C THR A 563 -27.59 -3.49 19.29
N LEU A 564 -27.14 -3.54 20.53
CA LEU A 564 -27.43 -2.50 21.52
C LEU A 564 -26.56 -1.29 21.19
N SER A 565 -27.20 -0.15 20.86
CA SER A 565 -26.60 1.19 20.89
C SER A 565 -26.63 1.75 22.30
#